data_AF-A0A3N4IFZ5-F1
#
_entry.id   AF-A0A3N4IFZ5-F1
#
_cell.length_a   1.000
_cell.length_b   1.000
_cell.length_c   1.000
_cell.angle_alpha   90.00
_cell.angle_beta   90.00
_cell.angle_gamma   90.00
#
_symmetry.space_group_name_H-M   'P 1'
#
loop_
_entity.id
_entity.type
_entity.pdbx_description
1 polymer ?
#
loop_
_entity_poly.entity_id
_entity_poly.type
_entity_poly.pdbx_seq_one_letter_code
_entity_poly.pdbx_strand_id
1 'polypeptide(L)'
;MDSKCETKALEFCLRLHEVVQKFHPDHDLTSLETLGKLATIYYSLCHYEEAEAAFLKLIDLETEQFGDYAHLTLKTKAQLVQTYLDSGQYEKAEELDVQVLEALRRAKGPQHVDTIKYIASRALNLRKQERYFEAEDAYDEAISLGTSVLGETDPFVMISKGELSMIYYQQERYKDAEDLLKVAVRSLEKSLGPFHTETLENKLRLGITYRQTRQFAKGEPLLEAVYARRSSTLGDEHPDTLAAKEELAGVYLGLGRIEDAQQIEMSILEFFYNAYGAEHAETLCQMGNFAMHYRNAGRLVEAEMQLQNVIAISERTLGISSPVSMLWNEALVTMLKEQKRWKEALPVQTQLFEVRRARMPEDSEVLIESARGLSMCLWGSGKKERAIEMLGKVVGRMERVWEDGYPKLIECRETLEMWIGEVEGRQRMRGHGERIRG
;
A
#
# COMPACT_ATOMS: atom_id res chain seq x y z
N MET A 1 -20.54 -6.39 4.67
CA MET A 1 -21.54 -5.59 5.42
C MET A 1 -22.79 -5.45 4.56
N ASP A 2 -23.97 -5.41 5.17
CA ASP A 2 -25.25 -5.72 4.52
C ASP A 2 -25.84 -4.48 3.80
N SER A 3 -25.67 -4.41 2.47
CA SER A 3 -26.05 -3.24 1.64
C SER A 3 -27.53 -2.83 1.80
N LYS A 4 -28.40 -3.78 2.21
CA LYS A 4 -29.82 -3.50 2.49
C LYS A 4 -30.04 -2.58 3.68
N CYS A 5 -29.14 -2.57 4.66
CA CYS A 5 -29.28 -1.73 5.85
C CYS A 5 -28.93 -0.27 5.52
N GLU A 6 -27.91 -0.06 4.70
CA GLU A 6 -27.44 1.26 4.28
C GLU A 6 -28.42 1.94 3.30
N THR A 7 -29.02 1.17 2.37
CA THR A 7 -30.06 1.72 1.48
C THR A 7 -31.31 2.17 2.25
N LYS A 8 -31.72 1.43 3.30
CA LYS A 8 -32.83 1.85 4.18
C LYS A 8 -32.47 3.07 5.01
N ALA A 9 -31.22 3.18 5.45
CA ALA A 9 -30.72 4.35 6.17
C ALA A 9 -30.76 5.59 5.28
N LEU A 10 -30.37 5.47 4.00
CA LEU A 10 -30.48 6.55 3.01
C LEU A 10 -31.93 6.98 2.79
N GLU A 11 -32.86 6.05 2.53
CA GLU A 11 -34.29 6.38 2.36
C GLU A 11 -34.88 7.09 3.59
N PHE A 12 -34.51 6.64 4.79
CA PHE A 12 -34.95 7.26 6.04
C PHE A 12 -34.38 8.68 6.19
N CYS A 13 -33.08 8.86 5.97
CA CYS A 13 -32.43 10.16 6.09
C CYS A 13 -32.91 11.16 5.02
N LEU A 14 -33.18 10.72 3.81
CA LEU A 14 -33.81 11.54 2.77
C LEU A 14 -35.19 12.04 3.21
N ARG A 15 -36.06 11.13 3.65
CA ARG A 15 -37.40 11.49 4.15
C ARG A 15 -37.34 12.42 5.36
N LEU A 16 -36.41 12.16 6.29
CA LEU A 16 -36.22 13.01 7.45
C LEU A 16 -35.76 14.41 7.03
N HIS A 17 -34.80 14.51 6.13
CA HIS A 17 -34.31 15.79 5.63
C HIS A 17 -35.41 16.59 4.89
N GLU A 18 -36.19 15.93 4.03
CA GLU A 18 -37.35 16.55 3.36
C GLU A 18 -38.42 17.05 4.34
N VAL A 19 -38.68 16.28 5.41
CA VAL A 19 -39.64 16.70 6.45
C VAL A 19 -39.08 17.88 7.23
N VAL A 20 -37.82 17.82 7.67
CA VAL A 20 -37.19 18.92 8.42
C VAL A 20 -37.17 20.21 7.59
N GLN A 21 -36.82 20.16 6.31
CA GLN A 21 -36.86 21.34 5.41
C GLN A 21 -38.25 21.97 5.27
N LYS A 22 -39.35 21.21 5.44
CA LYS A 22 -40.71 21.76 5.38
C LYS A 22 -41.07 22.58 6.63
N PHE A 23 -40.46 22.26 7.77
CA PHE A 23 -40.80 22.86 9.07
C PHE A 23 -39.71 23.79 9.63
N HIS A 24 -38.50 23.70 9.09
CA HIS A 24 -37.33 24.45 9.52
C HIS A 24 -36.66 25.13 8.32
N PRO A 25 -36.32 26.43 8.41
CA PRO A 25 -35.58 27.12 7.35
C PRO A 25 -34.18 26.50 7.15
N ASP A 26 -33.56 26.76 6.00
CA ASP A 26 -32.26 26.17 5.62
C ASP A 26 -31.12 26.46 6.62
N HIS A 27 -31.23 27.52 7.43
CA HIS A 27 -30.27 27.90 8.48
C HIS A 27 -30.61 27.36 9.89
N ASP A 28 -31.60 26.49 10.03
CA ASP A 28 -31.84 25.84 11.32
C ASP A 28 -30.78 24.76 11.59
N LEU A 29 -30.33 24.66 12.85
CA LEU A 29 -29.30 23.69 13.24
C LEU A 29 -29.70 22.26 12.88
N THR A 30 -30.99 21.94 13.03
CA THR A 30 -31.58 20.64 12.68
C THR A 30 -31.50 20.35 11.18
N SER A 31 -31.69 21.38 10.34
CA SER A 31 -31.58 21.26 8.88
C SER A 31 -30.14 20.97 8.45
N LEU A 32 -29.16 21.64 9.06
CA LEU A 32 -27.73 21.40 8.80
C LEU A 32 -27.29 20.01 9.26
N GLU A 33 -27.69 19.58 10.45
CA GLU A 33 -27.38 18.25 10.96
C GLU A 33 -27.95 17.13 10.07
N THR A 34 -29.18 17.29 9.58
CA THR A 34 -29.79 16.30 8.68
C THR A 34 -29.10 16.27 7.32
N LEU A 35 -28.71 17.43 6.77
CA LEU A 35 -27.94 17.50 5.53
C LEU A 35 -26.55 16.85 5.68
N GLY A 36 -25.84 17.10 6.79
CA GLY A 36 -24.53 16.49 7.05
C GLY A 36 -24.59 14.97 7.24
N LYS A 37 -25.65 14.48 7.90
CA LYS A 37 -25.92 13.03 7.98
C LYS A 37 -26.20 12.44 6.61
N LEU A 38 -27.01 13.11 5.79
CA LEU A 38 -27.30 12.68 4.42
C LEU A 38 -26.03 12.61 3.56
N ALA A 39 -25.19 13.65 3.60
CA ALA A 39 -23.91 13.69 2.90
C ALA A 39 -22.98 12.54 3.32
N THR A 40 -22.90 12.26 4.63
CA THR A 40 -22.11 11.14 5.17
C THR A 40 -22.64 9.79 4.69
N ILE A 41 -23.95 9.62 4.56
CA ILE A 41 -24.55 8.38 4.04
C ILE A 41 -24.26 8.22 2.55
N TYR A 42 -24.41 9.28 1.75
CA TYR A 42 -24.02 9.23 0.33
C TYR A 42 -22.56 8.82 0.17
N TYR A 43 -21.67 9.42 0.96
CA TYR A 43 -20.25 9.04 0.99
C TYR A 43 -20.06 7.56 1.34
N SER A 44 -20.74 7.04 2.38
CA SER A 44 -20.61 5.63 2.78
C SER A 44 -21.10 4.64 1.73
N LEU A 45 -22.04 5.06 0.89
CA LEU A 45 -22.56 4.29 -0.24
C LEU A 45 -21.74 4.44 -1.52
N CYS A 46 -20.62 5.18 -1.47
CA CYS A 46 -19.79 5.55 -2.62
C CYS A 46 -20.51 6.41 -3.67
N HIS A 47 -21.61 7.08 -3.29
CA HIS A 47 -22.31 8.07 -4.11
C HIS A 47 -21.59 9.43 -3.97
N TYR A 48 -20.37 9.50 -4.48
CA TYR A 48 -19.47 10.62 -4.21
C TYR A 48 -19.94 11.94 -4.81
N GLU A 49 -20.66 11.90 -5.93
CA GLU A 49 -21.20 13.11 -6.59
C GLU A 49 -22.29 13.77 -5.72
N GLU A 50 -23.23 12.97 -5.21
CA GLU A 50 -24.26 13.45 -4.30
C GLU A 50 -23.70 13.85 -2.94
N ALA A 51 -22.68 13.13 -2.45
CA ALA A 51 -21.97 13.49 -1.23
C ALA A 51 -21.26 14.84 -1.37
N GLU A 52 -20.53 15.06 -2.47
CA GLU A 52 -19.88 16.33 -2.79
C GLU A 52 -20.90 17.47 -2.83
N ALA A 53 -22.00 17.31 -3.57
CA ALA A 53 -23.04 18.33 -3.66
C ALA A 53 -23.65 18.67 -2.30
N ALA A 54 -23.93 17.66 -1.46
CA ALA A 54 -24.49 17.86 -0.13
C ALA A 54 -23.49 18.52 0.84
N PHE A 55 -22.21 18.13 0.79
CA PHE A 55 -21.17 18.75 1.60
C PHE A 55 -20.90 20.20 1.20
N LEU A 56 -20.84 20.52 -0.11
CA LEU A 56 -20.68 21.89 -0.59
C LEU A 56 -21.84 22.77 -0.11
N LYS A 57 -23.09 22.31 -0.29
CA LYS A 57 -24.27 23.03 0.22
C LYS A 57 -24.20 23.24 1.74
N LEU A 58 -23.75 22.23 2.48
CA LEU A 58 -23.61 22.33 3.93
C LEU A 58 -22.53 23.35 4.33
N ILE A 59 -21.39 23.35 3.64
CA ILE A 59 -20.30 24.33 3.87
C ILE A 59 -20.79 25.74 3.61
N ASP A 60 -21.54 25.99 2.55
CA ASP A 60 -22.10 27.31 2.24
C ASP A 60 -23.00 27.80 3.39
N LEU A 61 -23.95 26.96 3.82
CA LEU A 61 -24.88 27.30 4.91
C LEU A 61 -24.17 27.49 6.26
N GLU A 62 -23.20 26.63 6.59
CA GLU A 62 -22.41 26.74 7.82
C GLU A 62 -21.50 27.98 7.81
N THR A 63 -20.96 28.34 6.64
CA THR A 63 -20.13 29.53 6.46
C THR A 63 -20.96 30.80 6.65
N GLU A 64 -22.18 30.85 6.11
CA GLU A 64 -23.09 31.97 6.31
C GLU A 64 -23.53 32.13 7.77
N GLN A 65 -23.78 31.02 8.48
CA GLN A 65 -24.32 31.06 9.83
C GLN A 65 -23.25 31.20 10.93
N PHE A 66 -22.12 30.50 10.79
CA PHE A 66 -21.08 30.41 11.83
C PHE A 66 -19.74 31.00 11.40
N GLY A 67 -19.55 31.23 10.10
CA GLY A 67 -18.30 31.70 9.52
C GLY A 67 -17.39 30.58 9.02
N ASP A 68 -16.45 30.95 8.16
CA ASP A 68 -15.55 30.01 7.46
C ASP A 68 -14.59 29.27 8.39
N TYR A 69 -14.27 29.89 9.54
CA TYR A 69 -13.34 29.38 10.55
C TYR A 69 -14.04 28.63 11.70
N ALA A 70 -15.36 28.45 11.62
CA ALA A 70 -16.10 27.73 12.65
C ALA A 70 -15.73 26.23 12.64
N HIS A 71 -15.73 25.61 13.83
CA HIS A 71 -15.35 24.20 13.97
C HIS A 71 -16.24 23.26 13.13
N LEU A 72 -17.54 23.55 13.01
CA LEU A 72 -18.47 22.77 12.19
C LEU A 72 -18.09 22.87 10.71
N THR A 73 -17.93 24.09 10.20
CA THR A 73 -17.51 24.35 8.80
C THR A 73 -16.20 23.65 8.46
N LEU A 74 -15.18 23.74 9.32
CA LEU A 74 -13.89 23.10 9.10
C LEU A 74 -13.98 21.57 9.14
N LYS A 75 -14.83 21.02 10.01
CA LYS A 75 -15.10 19.58 10.05
C LYS A 75 -15.78 19.12 8.75
N THR A 76 -16.75 19.88 8.25
CA THR A 76 -17.44 19.56 6.99
C THR A 76 -16.49 19.63 5.80
N LYS A 77 -15.64 20.68 5.73
CA LYS A 77 -14.57 20.77 4.72
C LYS A 77 -13.61 19.59 4.78
N ALA A 78 -13.22 19.13 5.98
CA ALA A 78 -12.39 17.94 6.14
C ALA A 78 -13.06 16.66 5.59
N GLN A 79 -14.39 16.51 5.75
CA GLN A 79 -15.14 15.40 5.17
C GLN A 79 -15.22 15.49 3.64
N LEU A 80 -15.32 16.71 3.10
CA LEU A 80 -15.26 16.94 1.67
C LEU A 80 -13.87 16.62 1.08
N VAL A 81 -12.77 16.96 1.78
CA VAL A 81 -11.42 16.50 1.41
C VAL A 81 -11.37 14.99 1.27
N GLN A 82 -11.91 14.25 2.25
CA GLN A 82 -11.95 12.79 2.18
C GLN A 82 -12.78 12.29 0.99
N THR A 83 -13.92 12.93 0.72
CA THR A 83 -14.76 12.62 -0.45
C THR A 83 -14.02 12.84 -1.78
N TYR A 84 -13.21 13.90 -1.88
CA TYR A 84 -12.37 14.14 -3.04
C TYR A 84 -11.28 13.08 -3.22
N LEU A 85 -10.63 12.66 -2.13
CA LEU A 85 -9.62 11.61 -2.19
C LEU A 85 -10.20 10.28 -2.67
N ASP A 86 -11.33 9.85 -2.12
CA ASP A 86 -11.92 8.55 -2.44
C ASP A 86 -12.62 8.52 -3.81
N SER A 87 -13.00 9.69 -4.35
CA SER A 87 -13.47 9.85 -5.74
C SER A 87 -12.34 10.06 -6.76
N GLY A 88 -11.08 10.12 -6.32
CA GLY A 88 -9.91 10.34 -7.18
C GLY A 88 -9.71 11.79 -7.64
N GLN A 89 -10.43 12.75 -7.08
CA GLN A 89 -10.29 14.19 -7.36
C GLN A 89 -9.15 14.80 -6.55
N TYR A 90 -7.93 14.31 -6.75
CA TYR A 90 -6.76 14.64 -5.91
C TYR A 90 -6.41 16.13 -5.90
N GLU A 91 -6.50 16.82 -7.03
CA GLU A 91 -6.20 18.26 -7.13
C GLU A 91 -7.13 19.10 -6.23
N LYS A 92 -8.44 18.82 -6.27
CA LYS A 92 -9.42 19.48 -5.39
C LYS A 92 -9.18 19.13 -3.92
N ALA A 93 -8.85 17.86 -3.64
CA ALA A 93 -8.55 17.43 -2.29
C ALA A 93 -7.36 18.19 -1.71
N GLU A 94 -6.27 18.32 -2.46
CA GLU A 94 -5.06 19.02 -2.03
C GLU A 94 -5.30 20.51 -1.77
N GLU A 95 -6.00 21.18 -2.69
CA GLU A 95 -6.31 22.60 -2.54
C GLU A 95 -7.13 22.85 -1.27
N LEU A 96 -8.21 22.08 -1.07
CA LEU A 96 -9.06 22.22 0.11
C LEU A 96 -8.35 21.80 1.39
N ASP A 97 -7.51 20.77 1.35
CA ASP A 97 -6.77 20.27 2.51
C ASP A 97 -5.77 21.31 3.06
N VAL A 98 -5.09 22.03 2.18
CA VAL A 98 -4.23 23.17 2.57
C VAL A 98 -5.06 24.27 3.22
N GLN A 99 -6.21 24.63 2.63
CA GLN A 99 -7.09 25.66 3.19
C GLN A 99 -7.61 25.28 4.58
N VAL A 100 -8.02 24.04 4.79
CA VAL A 100 -8.53 23.55 6.09
C VAL A 100 -7.42 23.58 7.14
N LEU A 101 -6.21 23.11 6.81
CA LEU A 101 -5.10 23.13 7.77
C LEU A 101 -4.70 24.55 8.16
N GLU A 102 -4.63 25.48 7.20
CA GLU A 102 -4.37 26.89 7.49
C GLU A 102 -5.47 27.50 8.37
N ALA A 103 -6.73 27.20 8.07
CA ALA A 103 -7.85 27.72 8.82
C ALA A 103 -7.88 27.16 10.26
N LEU A 104 -7.58 25.88 10.46
CA LEU A 104 -7.43 25.29 11.80
C LEU A 104 -6.29 25.95 12.58
N ARG A 105 -5.13 26.15 11.94
CA ARG A 105 -3.98 26.83 12.56
C ARG A 105 -4.31 28.27 12.95
N ARG A 106 -5.07 29.02 12.13
CA ARG A 106 -5.50 30.39 12.45
C ARG A 106 -6.57 30.44 13.53
N ALA A 107 -7.59 29.59 13.44
CA ALA A 107 -8.75 29.63 14.33
C ALA A 107 -8.46 29.08 15.72
N LYS A 108 -7.68 27.99 15.80
CA LYS A 108 -7.46 27.22 17.02
C LYS A 108 -6.00 27.21 17.49
N GLY A 109 -5.06 27.51 16.60
CA GLY A 109 -3.63 27.40 16.85
C GLY A 109 -3.06 26.03 16.45
N PRO A 110 -1.74 25.95 16.25
CA PRO A 110 -1.06 24.71 15.85
C PRO A 110 -1.09 23.62 16.93
N GLN A 111 -1.10 23.99 18.21
CA GLN A 111 -1.13 23.04 19.34
C GLN A 111 -2.53 22.57 19.74
N HIS A 112 -3.59 23.02 19.06
CA HIS A 112 -4.93 22.55 19.37
C HIS A 112 -5.11 21.10 18.91
N VAL A 113 -5.77 20.28 19.75
CA VAL A 113 -5.96 18.83 19.50
C VAL A 113 -6.57 18.54 18.13
N ASP A 114 -7.60 19.29 17.71
CA ASP A 114 -8.20 19.13 16.37
C ASP A 114 -7.21 19.43 15.23
N THR A 115 -6.35 20.45 15.36
CA THR A 115 -5.30 20.75 14.37
C THR A 115 -4.32 19.60 14.28
N ILE A 116 -3.89 19.05 15.44
CA ILE A 116 -2.96 17.92 15.51
C ILE A 116 -3.58 16.65 14.88
N LYS A 117 -4.84 16.36 15.22
CA LYS A 117 -5.58 15.23 14.64
C LYS A 117 -5.76 15.37 13.13
N TYR A 118 -6.00 16.60 12.66
CA TYR A 118 -6.11 16.88 11.24
C TYR A 118 -4.78 16.64 10.50
N ILE A 119 -3.66 17.09 11.06
CA ILE A 119 -2.31 16.81 10.50
C ILE A 119 -2.07 15.31 10.38
N ALA A 120 -2.40 14.51 11.41
CA ALA A 120 -2.26 13.06 11.34
C ALA A 120 -3.19 12.41 10.29
N SER A 121 -4.40 12.95 10.10
CA SER A 121 -5.32 12.49 9.04
C SER A 121 -4.77 12.80 7.64
N ARG A 122 -4.20 13.99 7.44
CA ARG A 122 -3.51 14.37 6.20
C ARG A 122 -2.35 13.43 5.94
N ALA A 123 -1.54 13.12 6.95
CA ALA A 123 -0.42 12.19 6.84
C ALA A 123 -0.86 10.77 6.39
N LEU A 124 -1.97 10.27 6.93
CA LEU A 124 -2.56 9.00 6.50
C LEU A 124 -2.92 9.01 5.01
N ASN A 125 -3.51 10.12 4.55
CA ASN A 125 -3.94 10.28 3.17
C ASN A 125 -2.76 10.41 2.21
N LEU A 126 -1.72 11.15 2.59
CA LEU A 126 -0.45 11.21 1.85
C LEU A 126 0.18 9.81 1.73
N ARG A 127 0.17 9.02 2.80
CA ARG A 127 0.68 7.63 2.78
C ARG A 127 -0.11 6.75 1.81
N LYS A 128 -1.44 6.86 1.76
CA LYS A 128 -2.28 6.09 0.81
C LYS A 128 -1.97 6.44 -0.65
N GLN A 129 -1.51 7.65 -0.92
CA GLN A 129 -1.03 8.10 -2.24
C GLN A 129 0.46 7.78 -2.48
N GLU A 130 1.09 6.98 -1.60
CA GLU A 130 2.52 6.62 -1.66
C GLU A 130 3.49 7.81 -1.54
N ARG A 131 3.02 8.97 -1.07
CA ARG A 131 3.83 10.17 -0.80
C ARG A 131 4.51 10.06 0.56
N TYR A 132 5.38 9.06 0.69
CA TYR A 132 5.94 8.63 1.97
C TYR A 132 6.74 9.70 2.70
N PHE A 133 7.50 10.56 2.00
CA PHE A 133 8.29 11.62 2.63
C PHE A 133 7.41 12.71 3.25
N GLU A 134 6.39 13.18 2.52
CA GLU A 134 5.47 14.20 3.04
C GLU A 134 4.57 13.64 4.17
N ALA A 135 4.21 12.36 4.07
CA ALA A 135 3.49 11.66 5.12
C ALA A 135 4.34 11.52 6.40
N GLU A 136 5.63 11.25 6.27
CA GLU A 136 6.58 11.19 7.38
C GLU A 136 6.66 12.54 8.09
N ASP A 137 6.92 13.64 7.36
CA ASP A 137 7.00 14.99 7.92
C ASP A 137 5.72 15.38 8.69
N ALA A 138 4.56 15.06 8.12
CA ALA A 138 3.27 15.35 8.75
C ALA A 138 3.02 14.50 10.01
N TYR A 139 3.37 13.21 10.00
CA TYR A 139 3.27 12.39 11.22
C TYR A 139 4.26 12.84 12.30
N ASP A 140 5.48 13.23 11.93
CA ASP A 140 6.46 13.75 12.88
C ASP A 140 5.98 15.05 13.53
N GLU A 141 5.39 15.96 12.74
CA GLU A 141 4.74 17.17 13.28
C GLU A 141 3.60 16.80 14.25
N ALA A 142 2.69 15.91 13.85
CA ALA A 142 1.55 15.52 14.66
C ALA A 142 1.97 14.80 15.96
N ILE A 143 2.98 13.92 15.90
CA ILE A 143 3.51 13.20 17.07
C ILE A 143 4.24 14.16 18.00
N SER A 144 5.03 15.10 17.47
CA SER A 144 5.75 16.09 18.27
C SER A 144 4.78 17.01 19.02
N LEU A 145 3.81 17.60 18.31
CA LEU A 145 2.78 18.44 18.90
C LEU A 145 1.91 17.64 19.87
N GLY A 146 1.45 16.45 19.48
CA GLY A 146 0.65 15.56 20.31
C GLY A 146 1.36 15.14 21.59
N THR A 147 2.65 14.84 21.52
CA THR A 147 3.47 14.51 22.71
C THR A 147 3.54 15.69 23.67
N SER A 148 3.67 16.93 23.15
CA SER A 148 3.73 18.12 23.99
C SER A 148 2.40 18.48 24.67
N VAL A 149 1.27 18.23 24.00
CA VAL A 149 -0.07 18.66 24.45
C VAL A 149 -0.81 17.57 25.22
N LEU A 150 -0.76 16.32 24.73
CA LEU A 150 -1.50 15.18 25.28
C LEU A 150 -0.62 14.28 26.16
N GLY A 151 0.70 14.32 25.95
CA GLY A 151 1.68 13.51 26.65
C GLY A 151 2.17 12.31 25.85
N GLU A 152 3.37 11.82 26.18
CA GLU A 152 4.08 10.78 25.42
C GLU A 152 3.37 9.42 25.41
N THR A 153 2.50 9.12 26.38
CA THR A 153 1.78 7.84 26.45
C THR A 153 0.34 7.92 25.97
N ASP A 154 -0.11 9.08 25.49
CA ASP A 154 -1.49 9.26 25.05
C ASP A 154 -1.83 8.30 23.89
N PRO A 155 -3.01 7.66 23.89
CA PRO A 155 -3.43 6.74 22.85
C PRO A 155 -3.33 7.31 21.43
N PHE A 156 -3.68 8.59 21.22
CA PHE A 156 -3.58 9.21 19.89
C PHE A 156 -2.12 9.24 19.43
N VAL A 157 -1.19 9.66 20.30
CA VAL A 157 0.24 9.71 19.97
C VAL A 157 0.78 8.32 19.64
N MET A 158 0.37 7.29 20.39
CA MET A 158 0.80 5.91 20.13
C MET A 158 0.24 5.34 18.83
N ILE A 159 -1.03 5.64 18.51
CA ILE A 159 -1.64 5.25 17.23
C ILE A 159 -0.90 5.95 16.07
N SER A 160 -0.60 7.24 16.18
CA SER A 160 0.18 7.97 15.18
C SER A 160 1.59 7.38 14.98
N LYS A 161 2.28 6.97 16.06
CA LYS A 161 3.56 6.24 15.95
C LYS A 161 3.41 4.91 15.22
N GLY A 162 2.30 4.20 15.45
CA GLY A 162 1.96 2.98 14.71
C GLY A 162 1.71 3.21 13.23
N GLU A 163 1.10 4.33 12.83
CA GLU A 163 0.96 4.69 11.41
C GLU A 163 2.29 5.12 10.79
N LEU A 164 3.09 5.92 11.49
CA LEU A 164 4.44 6.30 11.03
C LEU A 164 5.33 5.08 10.80
N SER A 165 5.23 4.05 11.65
CA SER A 165 5.98 2.81 11.47
C SER A 165 5.68 2.10 10.13
N MET A 166 4.48 2.27 9.58
CA MET A 166 4.15 1.71 8.26
C MET A 166 4.86 2.46 7.15
N ILE A 167 5.09 3.77 7.30
CA ILE A 167 5.90 4.56 6.37
C ILE A 167 7.34 4.08 6.42
N TYR A 168 7.91 3.92 7.62
CA TYR A 168 9.25 3.36 7.78
C TYR A 168 9.36 1.94 7.23
N TYR A 169 8.32 1.11 7.38
CA TYR A 169 8.27 -0.22 6.78
C TYR A 169 8.33 -0.17 5.25
N GLN A 170 7.56 0.73 4.61
CA GLN A 170 7.58 0.91 3.15
C GLN A 170 8.92 1.47 2.63
N GLN A 171 9.60 2.28 3.44
CA GLN A 171 10.96 2.78 3.17
C GLN A 171 12.07 1.77 3.55
N GLU A 172 11.73 0.52 3.90
CA GLU A 172 12.67 -0.53 4.36
C GLU A 172 13.46 -0.19 5.64
N ARG A 173 13.06 0.85 6.37
CA ARG A 173 13.61 1.26 7.67
C ARG A 173 13.00 0.43 8.80
N TYR A 174 13.13 -0.89 8.70
CA TYR A 174 12.48 -1.83 9.62
C TYR A 174 12.86 -1.65 11.08
N LYS A 175 14.08 -1.16 11.35
CA LYS A 175 14.55 -0.92 12.72
C LYS A 175 13.79 0.24 13.39
N ASP A 176 13.58 1.32 12.65
CA ASP A 176 12.82 2.48 13.13
C ASP A 176 11.35 2.11 13.33
N ALA A 177 10.78 1.34 12.40
CA ALA A 177 9.42 0.80 12.52
C ALA A 177 9.26 -0.07 13.78
N GLU A 178 10.20 -0.99 14.01
CA GLU A 178 10.23 -1.87 15.18
C GLU A 178 10.27 -1.08 16.50
N ASP A 179 11.12 -0.05 16.58
CA ASP A 179 11.31 0.71 17.81
C ASP A 179 10.09 1.58 18.14
N LEU A 180 9.44 2.19 17.14
CA LEU A 180 8.16 2.88 17.32
C LEU A 180 7.06 1.93 17.79
N LEU A 181 6.89 0.79 17.11
CA LEU A 181 5.83 -0.16 17.40
C LEU A 181 5.95 -0.80 18.78
N LYS A 182 7.17 -1.09 19.27
CA LYS A 182 7.37 -1.59 20.64
C LYS A 182 6.92 -0.61 21.71
N VAL A 183 7.12 0.70 21.49
CA VAL A 183 6.65 1.72 22.43
C VAL A 183 5.13 1.84 22.33
N ALA A 184 4.58 1.90 21.12
CA ALA A 184 3.15 1.99 20.87
C ALA A 184 2.38 0.82 21.48
N VAL A 185 2.76 -0.43 21.19
CA VAL A 185 2.10 -1.63 21.72
C VAL A 185 2.10 -1.64 23.25
N ARG A 186 3.27 -1.44 23.89
CA ARG A 186 3.36 -1.45 25.37
C ARG A 186 2.47 -0.38 26.02
N SER A 187 2.42 0.82 25.44
CA SER A 187 1.62 1.91 25.98
C SER A 187 0.12 1.68 25.76
N LEU A 188 -0.28 1.25 24.56
CA LEU A 188 -1.67 0.96 24.21
C LEU A 188 -2.23 -0.23 25.00
N GLU A 189 -1.43 -1.27 25.23
CA GLU A 189 -1.82 -2.38 26.12
C GLU A 189 -2.15 -1.90 27.53
N LYS A 190 -1.39 -0.92 28.05
CA LYS A 190 -1.60 -0.36 29.38
C LYS A 190 -2.81 0.58 29.44
N SER A 191 -3.04 1.38 28.41
CA SER A 191 -4.07 2.43 28.41
C SER A 191 -5.42 1.96 27.90
N LEU A 192 -5.46 1.16 26.83
CA LEU A 192 -6.68 0.67 26.18
C LEU A 192 -6.96 -0.81 26.44
N GLY A 193 -5.94 -1.55 26.88
CA GLY A 193 -6.01 -2.99 27.14
C GLY A 193 -5.50 -3.84 25.97
N PRO A 194 -5.07 -5.09 26.23
CA PRO A 194 -4.35 -5.92 25.25
C PRO A 194 -5.16 -6.37 24.04
N PHE A 195 -6.48 -6.23 24.09
CA PHE A 195 -7.44 -6.66 23.06
C PHE A 195 -8.23 -5.51 22.45
N HIS A 196 -7.87 -4.26 22.74
CA HIS A 196 -8.44 -3.11 22.04
C HIS A 196 -8.03 -3.13 20.57
N THR A 197 -8.91 -2.72 19.66
CA THR A 197 -8.68 -2.75 18.20
C THR A 197 -7.35 -2.14 17.81
N GLU A 198 -7.06 -0.92 18.27
CA GLU A 198 -5.79 -0.22 18.01
C GLU A 198 -4.56 -0.94 18.60
N THR A 199 -4.72 -1.63 19.73
CA THR A 199 -3.62 -2.42 20.32
C THR A 199 -3.33 -3.65 19.47
N LEU A 200 -4.38 -4.34 19.02
CA LEU A 200 -4.25 -5.51 18.14
C LEU A 200 -3.65 -5.13 16.78
N GLU A 201 -4.05 -3.99 16.23
CA GLU A 201 -3.51 -3.49 14.96
C GLU A 201 -2.02 -3.17 15.07
N ASN A 202 -1.59 -2.50 16.14
CA ASN A 202 -0.17 -2.26 16.40
C ASN A 202 0.61 -3.56 16.68
N LYS A 203 0.00 -4.56 17.34
CA LYS A 203 0.61 -5.89 17.52
C LYS A 203 0.79 -6.63 16.19
N LEU A 204 -0.21 -6.56 15.31
CA LEU A 204 -0.15 -7.14 13.97
C LEU A 204 1.01 -6.52 13.18
N ARG A 205 1.11 -5.20 13.13
CA ARG A 205 2.21 -4.47 12.47
C ARG A 205 3.58 -4.81 13.05
N LEU A 206 3.68 -4.97 14.37
CA LEU A 206 4.92 -5.39 15.02
C LEU A 206 5.28 -6.84 14.68
N GLY A 207 4.29 -7.74 14.64
CA GLY A 207 4.46 -9.13 14.20
C GLY A 207 4.95 -9.22 12.75
N ILE A 208 4.35 -8.45 11.84
CA ILE A 208 4.78 -8.34 10.43
C ILE A 208 6.23 -7.82 10.35
N THR A 209 6.57 -6.78 11.11
CA THR A 209 7.93 -6.23 11.15
C THR A 209 8.96 -7.25 11.65
N TYR A 210 8.60 -8.04 12.66
CA TYR A 210 9.46 -9.14 13.12
C TYR A 210 9.59 -10.25 12.08
N ARG A 211 8.53 -10.62 11.37
CA ARG A 211 8.61 -11.60 10.26
C ARG A 211 9.56 -11.11 9.17
N GLN A 212 9.42 -9.85 8.76
CA GLN A 212 10.26 -9.26 7.71
C GLN A 212 11.73 -9.20 8.11
N THR A 213 12.03 -8.92 9.38
CA THR A 213 13.40 -8.92 9.93
C THR A 213 13.89 -10.30 10.39
N ARG A 214 13.15 -11.38 10.09
CA ARG A 214 13.46 -12.78 10.46
C ARG A 214 13.55 -13.05 11.96
N GLN A 215 12.89 -12.22 12.78
CA GLN A 215 12.78 -12.38 14.23
C GLN A 215 11.50 -13.16 14.60
N PHE A 216 11.26 -14.30 13.95
CA PHE A 216 9.98 -15.03 13.99
C PHE A 216 9.48 -15.35 15.41
N ALA A 217 10.38 -15.78 16.31
CA ALA A 217 10.04 -16.10 17.70
C ALA A 217 9.49 -14.91 18.51
N LYS A 218 9.78 -13.66 18.09
CA LYS A 218 9.18 -12.46 18.72
C LYS A 218 7.82 -12.11 18.11
N GLY A 219 7.61 -12.43 16.84
CA GLY A 219 6.36 -12.14 16.13
C GLY A 219 5.23 -13.11 16.47
N GLU A 220 5.57 -14.40 16.66
CA GLU A 220 4.62 -15.47 16.96
C GLU A 220 3.60 -15.13 18.07
N PRO A 221 4.00 -14.80 19.31
CA PRO A 221 3.03 -14.54 20.38
C PRO A 221 2.13 -13.31 20.11
N LEU A 222 2.60 -12.35 19.31
CA LEU A 222 1.82 -11.18 18.93
C LEU A 222 0.72 -11.57 17.92
N LEU A 223 1.10 -12.33 16.89
CA LEU A 223 0.19 -12.75 15.83
C LEU A 223 -0.81 -13.80 16.32
N GLU A 224 -0.40 -14.73 17.19
CA GLU A 224 -1.31 -15.68 17.83
C GLU A 224 -2.39 -14.96 18.66
N ALA A 225 -2.00 -13.93 19.44
CA ALA A 225 -2.94 -13.15 20.23
C ALA A 225 -3.94 -12.38 19.34
N VAL A 226 -3.47 -11.83 18.20
CA VAL A 226 -4.33 -11.15 17.22
C VAL A 226 -5.29 -12.13 16.56
N TYR A 227 -4.79 -13.26 16.06
CA TYR A 227 -5.60 -14.29 15.43
C TYR A 227 -6.67 -14.84 16.39
N ALA A 228 -6.28 -15.25 17.61
CA ALA A 228 -7.20 -15.79 18.59
C ALA A 228 -8.32 -14.80 18.93
N ARG A 229 -7.99 -13.51 19.06
CA ARG A 229 -8.99 -12.48 19.35
C ARG A 229 -9.93 -12.24 18.18
N ARG A 230 -9.39 -12.08 16.96
CA ARG A 230 -10.19 -11.83 15.75
C ARG A 230 -11.09 -13.03 15.41
N SER A 231 -10.57 -14.25 15.50
CA SER A 231 -11.34 -15.49 15.34
C SER A 231 -12.53 -15.54 16.31
N SER A 232 -12.31 -15.24 17.59
CA SER A 232 -13.39 -15.25 18.59
C SER A 232 -14.44 -14.14 18.39
N THR A 233 -14.09 -12.99 17.82
CA THR A 233 -15.01 -11.84 17.71
C THR A 233 -15.65 -11.68 16.35
N LEU A 234 -14.92 -12.00 15.28
CA LEU A 234 -15.33 -11.79 13.88
C LEU A 234 -15.65 -13.11 13.17
N GLY A 235 -15.17 -14.24 13.71
CA GLY A 235 -15.19 -15.54 13.06
C GLY A 235 -13.91 -15.84 12.27
N ASP A 236 -13.67 -17.12 11.99
CA ASP A 236 -12.47 -17.60 11.30
C ASP A 236 -12.38 -17.18 9.82
N GLU A 237 -13.52 -16.97 9.17
CA GLU A 237 -13.60 -16.60 7.75
C GLU A 237 -13.65 -15.08 7.51
N HIS A 238 -13.63 -14.26 8.58
CA HIS A 238 -13.60 -12.81 8.41
C HIS A 238 -12.27 -12.36 7.77
N PRO A 239 -12.27 -11.40 6.83
CA PRO A 239 -11.05 -10.94 6.15
C PRO A 239 -9.90 -10.58 7.11
N ASP A 240 -10.18 -9.82 8.16
CA ASP A 240 -9.17 -9.46 9.17
C ASP A 240 -8.61 -10.67 9.94
N THR A 241 -9.43 -11.71 10.14
CA THR A 241 -8.99 -12.95 10.79
C THR A 241 -8.12 -13.75 9.84
N LEU A 242 -8.52 -13.89 8.57
CA LEU A 242 -7.74 -14.55 7.52
C LEU A 242 -6.37 -13.88 7.34
N ALA A 243 -6.31 -12.55 7.32
CA ALA A 243 -5.06 -11.80 7.22
C ALA A 243 -4.12 -12.08 8.42
N ALA A 244 -4.66 -12.08 9.66
CA ALA A 244 -3.85 -12.41 10.84
C ALA A 244 -3.36 -13.87 10.81
N LYS A 245 -4.20 -14.79 10.34
CA LYS A 245 -3.88 -16.21 10.19
C LYS A 245 -2.79 -16.42 9.14
N GLU A 246 -2.86 -15.72 8.01
CA GLU A 246 -1.84 -15.74 6.96
C GLU A 246 -0.47 -15.26 7.49
N GLU A 247 -0.43 -14.16 8.25
CA GLU A 247 0.81 -13.68 8.86
C GLU A 247 1.43 -14.71 9.82
N LEU A 248 0.59 -15.45 10.55
CA LEU A 248 1.03 -16.53 11.42
C LEU A 248 1.62 -17.71 10.63
N ALA A 249 1.06 -18.07 9.47
CA ALA A 249 1.65 -19.10 8.59
C ALA A 249 3.07 -18.72 8.15
N GLY A 250 3.27 -17.47 7.75
CA GLY A 250 4.61 -16.96 7.41
C GLY A 250 5.61 -17.04 8.57
N VAL A 251 5.16 -16.78 9.80
CA VAL A 251 5.99 -16.95 11.01
C VAL A 251 6.31 -18.43 11.27
N TYR A 252 5.33 -19.34 11.13
CA TYR A 252 5.56 -20.77 11.28
C TYR A 252 6.56 -21.33 10.25
N LEU A 253 6.47 -20.90 8.99
CA LEU A 253 7.48 -21.26 7.98
C LEU A 253 8.87 -20.79 8.39
N GLY A 254 9.00 -19.55 8.90
CA GLY A 254 10.26 -19.00 9.39
C GLY A 254 10.83 -19.73 10.61
N LEU A 255 9.98 -20.34 11.44
CA LEU A 255 10.35 -21.20 12.56
C LEU A 255 10.62 -22.66 12.14
N GLY A 256 10.41 -23.02 10.88
CA GLY A 256 10.53 -24.39 10.38
C GLY A 256 9.34 -25.30 10.73
N ARG A 257 8.23 -24.74 11.23
CA ARG A 257 6.97 -25.44 11.55
C ARG A 257 6.11 -25.55 10.28
N ILE A 258 6.56 -26.39 9.35
CA ILE A 258 6.00 -26.43 7.99
C ILE A 258 4.58 -26.98 7.97
N GLU A 259 4.32 -28.03 8.76
CA GLU A 259 3.02 -28.67 8.84
C GLU A 259 1.95 -27.71 9.37
N ASP A 260 2.30 -26.90 10.39
CA ASP A 260 1.40 -25.91 10.98
C ASP A 260 1.07 -24.79 9.97
N ALA A 261 2.08 -24.32 9.22
CA ALA A 261 1.88 -23.34 8.16
C ALA A 261 0.96 -23.91 7.06
N GLN A 262 1.22 -25.12 6.57
CA GLN A 262 0.42 -25.76 5.53
C GLN A 262 -1.03 -25.98 5.96
N GLN A 263 -1.28 -26.32 7.22
CA GLN A 263 -2.63 -26.46 7.75
C GLN A 263 -3.39 -25.12 7.70
N ILE A 264 -2.71 -24.02 8.05
CA ILE A 264 -3.26 -22.68 7.92
C ILE A 264 -3.53 -22.32 6.45
N GLU A 265 -2.53 -22.48 5.58
CA GLU A 265 -2.62 -22.16 4.16
C GLU A 265 -3.79 -22.91 3.50
N MET A 266 -3.92 -24.21 3.78
CA MET A 266 -5.02 -25.02 3.27
C MET A 266 -6.39 -24.55 3.75
N SER A 267 -6.51 -24.17 5.02
CA SER A 267 -7.76 -23.61 5.56
C SER A 267 -8.13 -22.27 4.93
N ILE A 268 -7.14 -21.43 4.60
CA ILE A 268 -7.39 -20.16 3.89
C ILE A 268 -7.79 -20.47 2.44
N LEU A 269 -7.09 -21.38 1.74
CA LEU A 269 -7.44 -21.76 0.38
C LEU A 269 -8.83 -22.36 0.27
N GLU A 270 -9.28 -23.15 1.25
CA GLU A 270 -10.64 -23.69 1.29
C GLU A 270 -11.70 -22.59 1.25
N PHE A 271 -11.50 -21.50 2.01
CA PHE A 271 -12.36 -20.32 1.93
C PHE A 271 -12.38 -19.72 0.52
N PHE A 272 -11.21 -19.48 -0.09
CA PHE A 272 -11.14 -18.90 -1.45
C PHE A 272 -11.71 -19.84 -2.52
N TYR A 273 -11.50 -21.15 -2.39
CA TYR A 273 -12.10 -22.15 -3.27
C TYR A 273 -13.62 -22.15 -3.19
N ASN A 274 -14.19 -22.06 -1.99
CA ASN A 274 -15.63 -22.03 -1.81
C ASN A 274 -16.26 -20.71 -2.26
N ALA A 275 -15.57 -19.58 -2.03
CA ALA A 275 -16.07 -18.25 -2.37
C ALA A 275 -15.96 -17.92 -3.86
N TYR A 276 -14.85 -18.31 -4.50
CA TYR A 276 -14.50 -17.85 -5.85
C TYR A 276 -14.22 -18.98 -6.86
N GLY A 277 -13.84 -20.16 -6.37
CA GLY A 277 -13.42 -21.30 -7.19
C GLY A 277 -11.91 -21.39 -7.38
N ALA A 278 -11.44 -22.56 -7.81
CA ALA A 278 -10.01 -22.90 -7.87
C ALA A 278 -9.18 -22.14 -8.90
N GLU A 279 -9.81 -21.68 -9.98
CA GLU A 279 -9.12 -20.99 -11.09
C GLU A 279 -9.37 -19.48 -11.08
N HIS A 280 -10.07 -18.97 -10.06
CA HIS A 280 -10.38 -17.55 -9.93
C HIS A 280 -9.13 -16.74 -9.59
N ALA A 281 -9.07 -15.50 -10.09
CA ALA A 281 -7.93 -14.61 -9.93
C ALA A 281 -7.49 -14.46 -8.46
N GLU A 282 -8.44 -14.22 -7.55
CA GLU A 282 -8.23 -14.04 -6.11
C GLU A 282 -7.66 -15.30 -5.44
N THR A 283 -8.15 -16.48 -5.81
CA THR A 283 -7.60 -17.76 -5.33
C THR A 283 -6.16 -17.95 -5.79
N LEU A 284 -5.87 -17.66 -7.07
CA LEU A 284 -4.53 -17.75 -7.63
C LEU A 284 -3.59 -16.71 -7.02
N CYS A 285 -4.08 -15.50 -6.73
CA CYS A 285 -3.35 -14.50 -5.98
C CYS A 285 -2.96 -15.03 -4.59
N GLN A 286 -3.88 -15.69 -3.87
CA GLN A 286 -3.52 -16.25 -2.57
C GLN A 286 -2.52 -17.39 -2.63
N MET A 287 -2.62 -18.28 -3.62
CA MET A 287 -1.61 -19.31 -3.81
C MET A 287 -0.22 -18.70 -4.09
N GLY A 288 -0.15 -17.63 -4.88
CA GLY A 288 1.10 -16.92 -5.14
C GLY A 288 1.65 -16.19 -3.91
N ASN A 289 0.78 -15.60 -3.09
CA ASN A 289 1.18 -15.01 -1.81
C ASN A 289 1.84 -16.07 -0.92
N PHE A 290 1.24 -17.26 -0.78
CA PHE A 290 1.88 -18.36 -0.04
C PHE A 290 3.26 -18.71 -0.58
N ALA A 291 3.46 -18.78 -1.90
CA ALA A 291 4.80 -18.97 -2.46
C ALA A 291 5.81 -17.91 -1.98
N MET A 292 5.37 -16.64 -1.83
CA MET A 292 6.19 -15.57 -1.28
C MET A 292 6.49 -15.74 0.22
N HIS A 293 5.58 -16.32 1.00
CA HIS A 293 5.85 -16.68 2.40
C HIS A 293 6.99 -17.72 2.50
N TYR A 294 7.00 -18.75 1.64
CA TYR A 294 8.14 -19.69 1.55
C TYR A 294 9.44 -18.97 1.17
N ARG A 295 9.40 -18.05 0.21
CA ARG A 295 10.59 -17.24 -0.17
C ARG A 295 11.13 -16.44 1.01
N ASN A 296 10.26 -15.75 1.74
CA ASN A 296 10.63 -14.92 2.89
C ASN A 296 11.22 -15.75 4.05
N ALA A 297 10.73 -16.98 4.24
CA ALA A 297 11.29 -17.96 5.16
C ALA A 297 12.64 -18.56 4.68
N GLY A 298 13.12 -18.21 3.47
CA GLY A 298 14.36 -18.73 2.89
C GLY A 298 14.21 -20.09 2.19
N ARG A 299 12.99 -20.59 2.01
CA ARG A 299 12.67 -21.87 1.35
C ARG A 299 12.45 -21.67 -0.14
N LEU A 300 13.53 -21.34 -0.85
CA LEU A 300 13.48 -20.89 -2.24
C LEU A 300 13.00 -21.98 -3.22
N VAL A 301 13.29 -23.26 -2.95
CA VAL A 301 12.91 -24.37 -3.84
C VAL A 301 11.40 -24.60 -3.79
N GLU A 302 10.84 -24.63 -2.58
CA GLU A 302 9.41 -24.78 -2.35
C GLU A 302 8.64 -23.57 -2.88
N ALA A 303 9.16 -22.36 -2.64
CA ALA A 303 8.59 -21.14 -3.19
C ALA A 303 8.52 -21.18 -4.73
N GLU A 304 9.62 -21.57 -5.39
CA GLU A 304 9.66 -21.64 -6.86
C GLU A 304 8.67 -22.69 -7.40
N MET A 305 8.59 -23.85 -6.75
CA MET A 305 7.65 -24.91 -7.15
C MET A 305 6.19 -24.44 -7.04
N GLN A 306 5.82 -23.80 -5.93
CA GLN A 306 4.47 -23.27 -5.74
C GLN A 306 4.16 -22.16 -6.75
N LEU A 307 5.11 -21.26 -6.97
CA LEU A 307 4.95 -20.16 -7.91
C LEU A 307 4.80 -20.64 -9.35
N GLN A 308 5.58 -21.64 -9.78
CA GLN A 308 5.44 -22.28 -11.10
C GLN A 308 4.07 -22.94 -11.28
N ASN A 309 3.53 -23.58 -10.24
CA ASN A 309 2.19 -24.15 -10.29
C ASN A 309 1.12 -23.05 -10.48
N VAL A 310 1.22 -21.94 -9.75
CA VAL A 310 0.29 -20.81 -9.90
C VAL A 310 0.37 -20.19 -11.30
N ILE A 311 1.58 -19.96 -11.82
CA ILE A 311 1.79 -19.44 -13.18
C ILE A 311 1.17 -20.37 -14.22
N ALA A 312 1.38 -21.68 -14.11
CA ALA A 312 0.84 -22.65 -15.05
C ALA A 312 -0.69 -22.62 -15.08
N ILE A 313 -1.34 -22.49 -13.92
CA ILE A 313 -2.80 -22.38 -13.83
C ILE A 313 -3.26 -21.02 -14.39
N SER A 314 -2.67 -19.91 -13.93
CA SER A 314 -3.09 -18.57 -14.31
C SER A 314 -2.93 -18.29 -15.81
N GLU A 315 -1.84 -18.76 -16.43
CA GLU A 315 -1.63 -18.63 -17.88
C GLU A 315 -2.63 -19.45 -18.67
N ARG A 316 -2.96 -20.66 -18.20
CA ARG A 316 -3.95 -21.53 -18.86
C ARG A 316 -5.36 -20.93 -18.79
N THR A 317 -5.73 -20.35 -17.66
CA THR A 317 -7.12 -19.97 -17.37
C THR A 317 -7.41 -18.49 -17.68
N LEU A 318 -6.50 -17.59 -17.31
CA LEU A 318 -6.64 -16.14 -17.47
C LEU A 318 -5.86 -15.60 -18.67
N GLY A 319 -4.96 -16.40 -19.24
CA GLY A 319 -4.02 -15.98 -20.25
C GLY A 319 -2.81 -15.24 -19.66
N ILE A 320 -1.71 -15.22 -20.40
CA ILE A 320 -0.44 -14.62 -19.95
C ILE A 320 -0.52 -13.11 -19.71
N SER A 321 -1.44 -12.44 -20.39
CA SER A 321 -1.62 -11.00 -20.28
C SER A 321 -2.51 -10.56 -19.13
N SER A 322 -3.09 -11.50 -18.39
CA SER A 322 -3.81 -11.17 -17.17
C SER A 322 -2.85 -10.54 -16.16
N PRO A 323 -3.25 -9.48 -15.44
CA PRO A 323 -2.44 -8.89 -14.37
C PRO A 323 -1.93 -9.92 -13.37
N VAL A 324 -2.73 -10.94 -13.04
CA VAL A 324 -2.35 -12.03 -12.12
C VAL A 324 -1.21 -12.88 -12.70
N SER A 325 -1.32 -13.28 -13.97
CA SER A 325 -0.28 -14.07 -14.63
C SER A 325 1.03 -13.28 -14.76
N MET A 326 0.94 -11.99 -15.06
CA MET A 326 2.11 -11.13 -15.14
C MET A 326 2.79 -10.98 -13.78
N LEU A 327 2.02 -10.71 -12.72
CA LEU A 327 2.51 -10.56 -11.35
C LEU A 327 3.37 -11.77 -10.91
N TRP A 328 2.85 -12.98 -11.09
CA TRP A 328 3.55 -14.18 -10.62
C TRP A 328 4.75 -14.55 -11.49
N ASN A 329 4.69 -14.29 -12.80
CA ASN A 329 5.88 -14.40 -13.66
C ASN A 329 6.98 -13.39 -13.27
N GLU A 330 6.62 -12.16 -12.89
CA GLU A 330 7.56 -11.14 -12.43
C GLU A 330 8.21 -11.53 -11.09
N ALA A 331 7.43 -12.11 -10.18
CA ALA A 331 7.96 -12.69 -8.95
C ALA A 331 8.96 -13.83 -9.25
N LEU A 332 8.66 -14.70 -10.22
CA LEU A 332 9.56 -15.79 -10.61
C LEU A 332 10.86 -15.26 -11.21
N VAL A 333 10.78 -14.27 -12.11
CA VAL A 333 11.98 -13.61 -12.66
C VAL A 333 12.84 -13.03 -11.55
N THR A 334 12.23 -12.36 -10.58
CA THR A 334 12.94 -11.76 -9.44
C THR A 334 13.68 -12.84 -8.63
N MET A 335 12.99 -13.94 -8.30
CA MET A 335 13.60 -15.08 -7.60
C MET A 335 14.76 -15.71 -8.36
N LEU A 336 14.62 -15.89 -9.68
CA LEU A 336 15.68 -16.45 -10.52
C LEU A 336 16.89 -15.51 -10.60
N LYS A 337 16.67 -14.19 -10.67
CA LYS A 337 17.73 -13.17 -10.66
C LYS A 337 18.50 -13.19 -9.33
N GLU A 338 17.81 -13.29 -8.20
CA GLU A 338 18.42 -13.40 -6.86
C GLU A 338 19.36 -14.60 -6.75
N GLN A 339 18.98 -15.71 -7.36
CA GLN A 339 19.78 -16.93 -7.45
C GLN A 339 20.86 -16.86 -8.55
N LYS A 340 21.00 -15.74 -9.26
CA LYS A 340 21.89 -15.56 -10.43
C LYS A 340 21.61 -16.56 -11.56
N ARG A 341 20.40 -17.12 -11.62
CA ARG A 341 19.92 -18.05 -12.67
C ARG A 341 19.42 -17.27 -13.89
N TRP A 342 20.29 -16.40 -14.42
CA TRP A 342 19.97 -15.46 -15.50
C TRP A 342 19.49 -16.11 -16.80
N LYS A 343 19.98 -17.32 -17.10
CA LYS A 343 19.58 -18.07 -18.29
C LYS A 343 18.12 -18.52 -18.25
N GLU A 344 17.60 -18.78 -17.05
CA GLU A 344 16.22 -19.18 -16.81
C GLU A 344 15.30 -17.97 -16.67
N ALA A 345 15.81 -16.88 -16.07
CA ALA A 345 15.07 -15.61 -15.96
C ALA A 345 14.82 -14.95 -17.34
N LEU A 346 15.80 -15.04 -18.25
CA LEU A 346 15.74 -14.37 -19.55
C LEU A 346 14.50 -14.71 -20.40
N PRO A 347 14.15 -15.98 -20.65
CA PRO A 347 12.97 -16.30 -21.47
C PRO A 347 11.67 -15.76 -20.87
N VAL A 348 11.49 -15.88 -19.55
CA VAL A 348 10.30 -15.36 -18.85
C VAL A 348 10.23 -13.84 -18.95
N GLN A 349 11.33 -13.13 -18.66
CA GLN A 349 11.41 -11.67 -18.80
C GLN A 349 11.19 -11.20 -20.25
N THR A 350 11.66 -11.97 -21.23
CA THR A 350 11.43 -11.67 -22.65
C THR A 350 9.95 -11.76 -22.97
N GLN A 351 9.27 -12.82 -22.53
CA GLN A 351 7.84 -13.02 -22.75
C GLN A 351 7.00 -11.90 -22.13
N LEU A 352 7.31 -11.51 -20.88
CA LEU A 352 6.67 -10.37 -20.20
C LEU A 352 6.86 -9.05 -20.96
N PHE A 353 8.08 -8.77 -21.42
CA PHE A 353 8.37 -7.57 -22.21
C PHE A 353 7.57 -7.55 -23.52
N GLU A 354 7.48 -8.68 -24.22
CA GLU A 354 6.75 -8.80 -25.48
C GLU A 354 5.24 -8.58 -25.28
N VAL A 355 4.66 -9.13 -24.20
CA VAL A 355 3.26 -8.91 -23.83
C VAL A 355 2.97 -7.44 -23.55
N ARG A 356 3.86 -6.75 -22.82
CA ARG A 356 3.74 -5.30 -22.53
C ARG A 356 3.90 -4.47 -23.81
N ARG A 357 4.92 -4.77 -24.62
CA ARG A 357 5.22 -4.05 -25.88
C ARG A 357 4.04 -4.08 -26.85
N ALA A 358 3.30 -5.18 -26.91
CA ALA A 358 2.15 -5.31 -27.79
C ALA A 358 0.93 -4.47 -27.37
N ARG A 359 0.89 -3.96 -26.14
CA ARG A 359 -0.29 -3.29 -25.55
C ARG A 359 -0.05 -1.85 -25.12
N MET A 360 1.21 -1.50 -24.85
CA MET A 360 1.56 -0.23 -24.23
C MET A 360 2.28 0.68 -25.23
N PRO A 361 2.08 2.00 -25.15
CA PRO A 361 2.87 2.96 -25.90
C PRO A 361 4.37 2.80 -25.63
N GLU A 362 5.21 3.08 -26.65
CA GLU A 362 6.66 2.89 -26.57
C GLU A 362 7.33 3.68 -25.43
N ASP A 363 6.79 4.85 -25.13
CA ASP A 363 7.31 5.80 -24.14
C ASP A 363 6.59 5.68 -22.77
N SER A 364 5.79 4.63 -22.55
CA SER A 364 5.16 4.39 -21.24
C SER A 364 6.19 3.93 -20.19
N GLU A 365 6.08 4.44 -18.96
CA GLU A 365 6.98 4.11 -17.85
C GLU A 365 7.07 2.59 -17.60
N VAL A 366 5.93 1.90 -17.63
CA VAL A 366 5.87 0.44 -17.41
C VAL A 366 6.67 -0.32 -18.48
N LEU A 367 6.61 0.10 -19.75
CA LEU A 367 7.36 -0.56 -20.82
C LEU A 367 8.85 -0.25 -20.72
N ILE A 368 9.22 0.97 -20.33
CA ILE A 368 10.61 1.37 -20.08
C ILE A 368 11.22 0.53 -18.97
N GLU A 369 10.53 0.38 -17.83
CA GLU A 369 10.99 -0.45 -16.71
C GLU A 369 11.07 -1.94 -17.11
N SER A 370 10.11 -2.43 -17.91
CA SER A 370 10.17 -3.79 -18.44
C SER A 370 11.36 -4.02 -19.38
N ALA A 371 11.71 -3.02 -20.20
CA ALA A 371 12.86 -3.05 -21.08
C ALA A 371 14.18 -3.02 -20.30
N ARG A 372 14.26 -2.22 -19.23
CA ARG A 372 15.37 -2.22 -18.27
C ARG A 372 15.52 -3.58 -17.60
N GLY A 373 14.42 -4.20 -17.17
CA GLY A 373 14.39 -5.58 -16.64
C GLY A 373 14.99 -6.60 -17.61
N LEU A 374 14.64 -6.48 -18.89
CA LEU A 374 15.15 -7.35 -19.96
C LEU A 374 16.64 -7.12 -20.24
N SER A 375 17.11 -5.86 -20.26
CA SER A 375 18.53 -5.56 -20.47
C SER A 375 19.40 -6.16 -19.36
N MET A 376 18.96 -6.09 -18.10
CA MET A 376 19.64 -6.74 -16.97
C MET A 376 19.72 -8.28 -17.14
N CYS A 377 18.64 -8.92 -17.56
CA CYS A 377 18.64 -10.37 -17.81
C CYS A 377 19.54 -10.75 -19.00
N LEU A 378 19.56 -9.94 -20.07
CA LEU A 378 20.48 -10.12 -21.19
C LEU A 378 21.94 -10.02 -20.72
N TRP A 379 22.27 -9.03 -19.90
CA TRP A 379 23.60 -8.84 -19.35
C TRP A 379 24.04 -10.04 -18.50
N GLY A 380 23.23 -10.41 -17.51
CA GLY A 380 23.52 -11.53 -16.61
C GLY A 380 23.59 -12.89 -17.31
N SER A 381 22.85 -13.08 -18.41
CA SER A 381 22.92 -14.29 -19.24
C SER A 381 24.14 -14.34 -20.17
N GLY A 382 24.94 -13.27 -20.23
CA GLY A 382 26.16 -13.16 -21.04
C GLY A 382 25.95 -12.57 -22.44
N LYS A 383 24.72 -12.12 -22.78
CA LYS A 383 24.40 -11.47 -24.07
C LYS A 383 24.69 -9.96 -24.00
N LYS A 384 25.94 -9.61 -23.71
CA LYS A 384 26.35 -8.26 -23.30
C LYS A 384 26.07 -7.18 -24.33
N GLU A 385 26.33 -7.44 -25.61
CA GLU A 385 26.13 -6.48 -26.69
C GLU A 385 24.65 -6.12 -26.85
N ARG A 386 23.76 -7.13 -26.79
CA ARG A 386 22.30 -6.92 -26.83
C ARG A 386 21.80 -6.20 -25.59
N ALA A 387 22.40 -6.44 -24.44
CA ALA A 387 22.05 -5.75 -23.20
C ALA A 387 22.36 -4.26 -23.28
N ILE A 388 23.55 -3.89 -23.79
CA ILE A 388 23.98 -2.51 -24.02
C ILE A 388 23.05 -1.83 -25.03
N GLU A 389 22.75 -2.47 -26.16
CA GLU A 389 21.83 -1.92 -27.16
C GLU A 389 20.45 -1.64 -26.56
N MET A 390 19.90 -2.59 -25.79
CA MET A 390 18.60 -2.45 -25.15
C MET A 390 18.61 -1.33 -24.10
N LEU A 391 19.64 -1.26 -23.25
CA LEU A 391 19.74 -0.24 -22.21
C LEU A 391 19.99 1.15 -22.81
N GLY A 392 20.71 1.25 -23.93
CA GLY A 392 20.84 2.51 -24.69
C GLY A 392 19.50 3.03 -25.21
N LYS A 393 18.64 2.14 -25.73
CA LYS A 393 17.27 2.50 -26.13
C LYS A 393 16.41 2.93 -24.93
N VAL A 394 16.60 2.30 -23.78
CA VAL A 394 15.93 2.69 -22.52
C VAL A 394 16.35 4.11 -22.16
N VAL A 395 17.65 4.40 -22.02
CA VAL A 395 18.16 5.74 -21.67
C VAL A 395 17.62 6.81 -22.62
N GLY A 396 17.72 6.61 -23.94
CA GLY A 396 17.19 7.58 -24.92
C GLY A 396 15.66 7.74 -24.91
N ARG A 397 14.91 6.79 -24.35
CA ARG A 397 13.47 6.95 -24.05
C ARG A 397 13.27 7.72 -22.76
N MET A 398 14.02 7.37 -21.71
CA MET A 398 13.93 8.04 -20.41
C MET A 398 14.21 9.54 -20.53
N GLU A 399 15.18 9.94 -21.36
CA GLU A 399 15.53 11.35 -21.62
C GLU A 399 14.43 12.16 -22.32
N ARG A 400 13.48 11.49 -23.00
CA ARG A 400 12.35 12.17 -23.65
C ARG A 400 11.15 12.33 -22.71
N VAL A 401 11.10 11.54 -21.63
CA VAL A 401 9.94 11.45 -20.73
C VAL A 401 10.22 12.14 -19.40
N TRP A 402 11.45 12.05 -18.88
CA TRP A 402 11.83 12.58 -17.57
C TRP A 402 12.84 13.71 -17.68
N GLU A 403 12.86 14.56 -16.65
CA GLU A 403 13.87 15.61 -16.48
C GLU A 403 15.28 15.02 -16.28
N ASP A 404 16.30 15.73 -16.72
CA ASP A 404 17.71 15.28 -16.69
C ASP A 404 18.22 14.87 -15.30
N GLY A 405 17.61 15.41 -14.24
CA GLY A 405 17.95 15.12 -12.84
C GLY A 405 17.23 13.91 -12.23
N TYR A 406 16.39 13.20 -12.99
CA TYR A 406 15.61 12.10 -12.46
C TYR A 406 16.51 10.93 -11.98
N PRO A 407 16.46 10.51 -10.70
CA PRO A 407 17.44 9.57 -10.14
C PRO A 407 17.60 8.25 -10.91
N LYS A 408 16.50 7.68 -11.40
CA LYS A 408 16.55 6.43 -12.19
C LYS A 408 17.19 6.62 -13.57
N LEU A 409 17.07 7.80 -14.18
CA LEU A 409 17.73 8.10 -15.45
C LEU A 409 19.26 8.15 -15.25
N ILE A 410 19.71 8.79 -14.17
CA ILE A 410 21.13 8.85 -13.79
C ILE A 410 21.68 7.44 -13.59
N GLU A 411 20.98 6.61 -12.80
CA GLU A 411 21.39 5.22 -12.54
C GLU A 411 21.51 4.40 -13.85
N CYS A 412 20.56 4.56 -14.77
CA CYS A 412 20.60 3.88 -16.06
C CYS A 412 21.77 4.34 -16.95
N ARG A 413 22.09 5.65 -16.96
CA ARG A 413 23.24 6.21 -17.69
C ARG A 413 24.56 5.65 -17.14
N GLU A 414 24.75 5.71 -15.83
CA GLU A 414 25.95 5.17 -15.16
C GLU A 414 26.13 3.67 -15.42
N THR A 415 25.02 2.91 -15.35
CA THR A 415 25.03 1.47 -15.66
C THR A 415 25.44 1.20 -17.11
N LEU A 416 24.91 1.98 -18.05
CA LEU A 416 25.22 1.84 -19.47
C LEU A 416 26.70 2.14 -19.76
N GLU A 417 27.23 3.22 -19.21
CA GLU A 417 28.65 3.59 -19.34
C GLU A 417 29.57 2.50 -18.78
N MET A 418 29.25 1.98 -17.59
CA MET A 418 29.97 0.87 -16.97
C MET A 418 29.97 -0.37 -17.88
N TRP A 419 28.81 -0.72 -18.45
CA TRP A 419 28.68 -1.89 -19.32
C TRP A 419 29.48 -1.76 -20.61
N ILE A 420 29.45 -0.59 -21.25
CA ILE A 420 30.23 -0.28 -22.44
C ILE A 420 31.73 -0.41 -22.12
N GLY A 421 32.18 0.24 -21.03
CA GLY A 421 33.57 0.18 -20.60
C GLY A 421 34.08 -1.24 -20.34
N GLU A 422 33.26 -2.11 -19.75
CA GLU A 422 33.65 -3.51 -19.50
C GLU A 422 33.79 -4.32 -20.80
N VAL A 423 32.90 -4.12 -21.77
CA VAL A 423 32.96 -4.84 -23.06
C VAL A 423 34.15 -4.36 -23.88
N GLU A 424 34.36 -3.05 -23.99
CA GLU A 424 35.50 -2.47 -24.71
C GLU A 424 36.85 -2.85 -24.08
N GLY A 425 36.96 -2.84 -22.75
CA GLY A 425 38.17 -3.25 -22.03
C GLY A 425 38.54 -4.71 -22.29
N ARG A 426 37.56 -5.62 -22.35
CA ARG A 426 37.78 -7.04 -22.69
C ARG A 426 38.23 -7.23 -24.14
N GLN A 427 37.71 -6.44 -25.08
CA GLN A 427 38.11 -6.50 -26.49
C GLN A 427 39.57 -6.03 -26.69
N ARG A 428 39.99 -4.95 -26.01
CA ARG A 428 41.39 -4.46 -26.04
C ARG A 428 42.38 -5.49 -25.49
N MET A 429 42.04 -6.18 -24.40
CA MET A 429 42.86 -7.24 -23.80
C MET A 429 42.98 -8.48 -24.69
N ARG A 430 41.90 -8.89 -25.39
CA ARG A 430 41.96 -10.00 -26.36
C ARG A 430 42.83 -9.64 -27.58
N GLY A 431 42.70 -8.42 -28.11
CA GLY A 431 43.52 -7.96 -29.24
C GLY A 431 45.02 -7.82 -28.94
N HIS A 432 45.40 -7.57 -27.68
CA HIS A 432 46.80 -7.59 -27.26
C HIS A 432 47.34 -9.01 -27.03
N GLY A 433 46.53 -9.93 -26.52
CA GLY A 433 46.92 -11.33 -26.30
C GLY A 433 47.19 -12.10 -27.60
N GLU A 434 46.46 -11.79 -28.67
CA GLU A 434 46.67 -12.40 -30.00
C GLU A 434 47.92 -11.83 -30.71
N ARG A 435 48.29 -10.56 -30.46
CA ARG A 435 49.52 -9.95 -30.99
C ARG A 435 50.81 -10.44 -30.34
N ILE A 436 50.74 -11.08 -29.17
CA ILE A 436 51.92 -11.62 -28.47
C ILE A 436 52.16 -13.10 -28.82
N ARG A 437 51.22 -13.76 -29.51
CA ARG A 437 51.31 -15.18 -29.91
C ARG A 437 51.52 -15.43 -31.42
N GLY A 438 51.64 -14.38 -32.23
CA GLY A 438 52.09 -14.44 -33.62
C GLY A 438 53.50 -13.90 -33.73
#